data_AF-A0A1F1WAC6-F1
#
_entry.id   AF-A0A1F1WAC6-F1
#
_cell.length_a   1.000
_cell.length_b   1.000
_cell.length_c   1.000
_cell.angle_alpha   90.00
_cell.angle_beta   90.00
_cell.angle_gamma   90.00
#
_symmetry.space_group_name_H-M   'P 1'
#
loop_
_entity.id
_entity.type
_entity.pdbx_description
1 polymer ?
#
loop_
_entity_poly.entity_id
_entity_poly.type
_entity_poly.pdbx_seq_one_letter_code
_entity_poly.pdbx_strand_id
1 'polypeptide(L)'
;MQTAGAFDIRNFIGTLLGLFGLILVIMGLVAFSPDEAAKTDGMNANLWAGLAMLVVGVLFVVWTKLDPIRMVVRDNEPGAEEPHDISALD
;
A
#
# COMPACT_ATOMS: atom_id res chain seq x y z
N MET A 1 1.41 22.35 -10.10
CA MET A 1 0.82 21.10 -9.57
C MET A 1 1.95 20.30 -8.96
N GLN A 2 2.02 20.25 -7.64
CA GLN A 2 3.00 19.42 -6.95
C GLN A 2 2.30 18.10 -6.66
N THR A 3 2.77 17.02 -7.26
CA THR A 3 2.24 15.69 -6.96
C THR A 3 2.86 15.27 -5.63
N ALA A 4 2.09 15.32 -4.54
CA ALA A 4 2.51 14.71 -3.28
C ALA A 4 2.37 13.18 -3.32
N GLY A 5 2.72 12.56 -4.45
CA GLY A 5 2.53 11.13 -4.70
C GLY A 5 3.32 10.24 -3.74
N ALA A 6 4.36 10.79 -3.10
CA ALA A 6 5.12 10.09 -2.06
C ALA A 6 4.33 9.91 -0.75
N PHE A 7 3.33 10.74 -0.46
CA PHE A 7 2.52 10.70 0.77
C PHE A 7 1.10 10.16 0.55
N ASP A 8 0.85 9.46 -0.56
CA ASP A 8 -0.41 8.76 -0.76
C ASP A 8 -0.49 7.54 0.17
N ILE A 9 -1.51 7.49 1.04
CA ILE A 9 -1.71 6.39 1.98
C ILE A 9 -1.83 5.03 1.27
N ARG A 10 -2.33 5.00 0.03
CA ARG A 10 -2.46 3.78 -0.77
C ARG A 10 -1.10 3.20 -1.14
N ASN A 11 -0.08 4.04 -1.36
CA ASN A 11 1.30 3.57 -1.58
C ASN A 11 1.86 2.94 -0.31
N PHE A 12 1.60 3.53 0.86
CA PHE A 12 2.04 2.96 2.14
C PHE A 12 1.37 1.61 2.43
N ILE A 13 0.04 1.53 2.28
CA ILE A 13 -0.73 0.28 2.44
C ILE A 13 -0.25 -0.78 1.45
N GLY A 14 -0.15 -0.43 0.16
CA GLY A 14 0.27 -1.36 -0.89
C GLY A 14 1.68 -1.91 -0.67
N THR A 15 2.62 -1.06 -0.25
CA THR A 15 4.00 -1.48 0.07
C THR A 15 4.03 -2.39 1.29
N LEU A 16 3.30 -2.04 2.35
CA LEU A 16 3.28 -2.83 3.59
C LEU A 16 2.66 -4.22 3.36
N LEU A 17 1.53 -4.27 2.65
CA LEU A 17 0.91 -5.53 2.22
C LEU A 17 1.85 -6.34 1.32
N GLY A 18 2.55 -5.69 0.39
CA GLY A 18 3.52 -6.33 -0.48
C GLY A 18 4.68 -6.98 0.28
N LEU A 19 5.27 -6.25 1.23
CA LEU A 19 6.39 -6.74 2.05
C LEU A 19 5.97 -7.90 2.94
N PHE A 20 4.87 -7.76 3.68
CA PHE A 20 4.38 -8.86 4.54
C PHE A 20 3.89 -10.05 3.72
N GLY A 21 3.20 -9.81 2.60
CA GLY A 21 2.78 -10.87 1.68
C GLY A 21 3.97 -11.65 1.15
N LEU A 22 5.06 -10.97 0.76
CA LEU A 22 6.30 -11.61 0.32
C LEU A 22 6.92 -12.47 1.42
N ILE A 23 6.97 -11.98 2.66
CA ILE A 23 7.46 -12.76 3.81
C ILE A 23 6.62 -14.03 3.97
N LEU A 24 5.29 -13.92 3.91
CA LEU A 24 4.41 -15.09 4.04
C LEU A 24 4.56 -16.09 2.89
N VAL A 25 4.75 -15.63 1.65
CA VAL A 25 5.04 -16.52 0.53
C VAL A 25 6.36 -17.27 0.76
N ILE A 26 7.42 -16.58 1.17
CA ILE A 26 8.70 -17.22 1.49
C ILE A 26 8.51 -18.26 2.60
N MET A 27 7.84 -17.89 3.69
CA MET A 27 7.53 -18.81 4.79
C MET A 27 6.70 -20.01 4.33
N GLY A 28 5.71 -19.80 3.45
CA GLY A 28 4.93 -20.87 2.86
C GLY A 28 5.78 -21.83 2.01
N LEU A 29 6.81 -21.33 1.32
CA LEU A 29 7.67 -22.15 0.47
C LEU A 29 8.74 -22.91 1.27
N VAL A 30 9.33 -22.30 2.30
CA VAL A 30 10.52 -22.86 2.98
C VAL A 30 10.22 -23.47 4.35
N ALA A 31 9.06 -23.18 4.95
CA ALA A 31 8.74 -23.59 6.32
C ALA A 31 7.42 -24.38 6.42
N PHE A 32 6.93 -24.95 5.33
CA PHE A 32 5.74 -25.81 5.36
C PHE A 32 6.11 -27.26 5.68
N SER A 33 6.01 -27.62 6.96
CA SER A 33 6.28 -28.97 7.48
C SER A 33 4.97 -29.73 7.80
N PRO A 34 5.02 -31.05 8.05
CA PRO A 34 3.85 -31.81 8.51
C PRO A 34 3.20 -31.24 9.79
N ASP A 35 4.01 -30.73 10.71
CA ASP A 35 3.52 -30.11 11.96
C ASP A 35 2.78 -28.80 11.68
N GLU A 36 3.23 -28.01 10.70
CA GLU A 36 2.51 -26.81 10.26
C GLU A 36 1.23 -27.16 9.51
N ALA A 37 1.29 -28.17 8.63
CA ALA A 37 0.13 -28.67 7.89
C ALA A 37 -0.98 -29.16 8.83
N ALA A 38 -0.62 -29.79 9.95
CA ALA A 38 -1.60 -30.26 10.94
C ALA A 38 -2.40 -29.12 11.60
N LYS A 39 -1.83 -27.91 11.69
CA LYS A 39 -2.51 -26.73 12.28
C LYS A 39 -3.59 -26.13 11.38
N THR A 40 -3.56 -26.46 10.09
CA THR A 40 -4.34 -25.81 9.04
C THR A 40 -5.05 -26.83 8.14
N ASP A 41 -5.26 -28.05 8.64
CA ASP A 41 -5.94 -29.14 7.92
C ASP A 41 -5.31 -29.45 6.55
N GLY A 42 -3.98 -29.47 6.50
CA GLY A 42 -3.20 -29.71 5.29
C GLY A 42 -3.02 -28.48 4.40
N MET A 43 -3.64 -27.34 4.71
CA MET A 43 -3.55 -26.14 3.88
C MET A 43 -2.31 -25.30 4.22
N ASN A 44 -1.54 -24.87 3.21
CA ASN A 44 -0.46 -23.93 3.42
C ASN A 44 -1.00 -22.50 3.60
N ALA A 45 -1.41 -22.16 4.83
CA ALA A 45 -2.06 -20.88 5.14
C ALA A 45 -1.16 -19.67 4.85
N ASN A 46 0.15 -19.78 5.15
CA ASN A 46 1.12 -18.72 4.85
C ASN A 46 1.17 -18.41 3.35
N LEU A 47 1.21 -19.45 2.51
CA LEU A 47 1.26 -19.25 1.06
C LEU A 47 0.00 -18.58 0.53
N TRP A 48 -1.19 -19.08 0.91
CA TRP A 48 -2.46 -18.52 0.44
C TRP A 48 -2.70 -17.09 0.93
N ALA A 49 -2.45 -16.83 2.22
CA ALA A 49 -2.57 -15.48 2.78
C ALA A 49 -1.55 -14.53 2.12
N GLY A 50 -0.30 -14.97 1.95
CA GLY A 50 0.74 -14.19 1.29
C GLY A 50 0.39 -13.82 -0.15
N LEU A 51 -0.11 -14.79 -0.94
CA LEU A 51 -0.56 -14.54 -2.31
C LEU A 51 -1.73 -13.55 -2.36
N ALA A 52 -2.72 -13.70 -1.48
CA ALA A 52 -3.84 -12.74 -1.39
C ALA A 52 -3.35 -11.33 -1.05
N MET A 53 -2.44 -11.19 -0.08
CA MET A 53 -1.85 -9.91 0.30
C MET A 53 -1.05 -9.28 -0.85
N LEU A 54 -0.29 -10.08 -1.61
CA LEU A 54 0.44 -9.60 -2.79
C LEU A 54 -0.50 -9.08 -3.87
N VAL A 55 -1.58 -9.82 -4.17
CA VAL A 55 -2.59 -9.39 -5.14
C VAL A 55 -3.19 -8.05 -4.72
N VAL A 56 -3.64 -7.93 -3.47
CA VAL A 56 -4.22 -6.67 -2.97
C VAL A 56 -3.18 -5.54 -2.96
N GLY A 57 -1.94 -5.81 -2.52
CA GLY A 57 -0.85 -4.83 -2.53
C GLY A 57 -0.56 -4.28 -3.94
N VAL A 58 -0.52 -5.16 -4.94
CA VAL A 58 -0.37 -4.77 -6.35
C VAL A 58 -1.56 -3.91 -6.81
N LEU A 59 -2.79 -4.29 -6.47
CA LEU A 59 -3.97 -3.50 -6.82
C LEU A 59 -3.91 -2.07 -6.26
N PHE A 60 -3.45 -1.91 -5.01
CA PHE A 60 -3.26 -0.58 -4.39
C PHE A 60 -2.22 0.26 -5.14
N VAL A 61 -1.08 -0.32 -5.50
CA VAL A 61 -0.02 0.37 -6.25
C VAL A 61 -0.46 0.69 -7.68
N VAL A 62 -1.26 -0.18 -8.32
CA VAL A 62 -1.83 0.09 -9.63
C VAL A 62 -2.84 1.24 -9.53
N TRP A 63 -3.70 1.26 -8.52
CA TRP A 63 -4.67 2.33 -8.30
C TRP A 63 -3.96 3.68 -8.13
N THR A 64 -2.90 3.78 -7.34
CA THR A 64 -2.19 5.07 -7.16
C THR A 64 -1.62 5.63 -8.46
N LYS A 65 -1.22 4.74 -9.39
CA LYS A 65 -0.78 5.13 -10.73
C LYS A 65 -1.92 5.56 -11.64
N LEU A 66 -3.09 4.93 -11.52
CA LEU A 66 -4.27 5.25 -12.32
C LEU A 66 -4.97 6.54 -11.86
N ASP A 67 -4.95 6.80 -10.56
CA ASP A 67 -5.67 7.92 -9.94
C ASP A 67 -4.76 8.67 -8.93
N PRO A 68 -3.76 9.42 -9.42
CA PRO A 68 -2.80 10.09 -8.55
C PRO A 68 -3.39 11.33 -7.86
N ILE A 69 -3.15 11.49 -6.56
CA ILE A 69 -3.54 12.69 -5.80
C ILE A 69 -2.74 13.90 -6.32
N ARG A 70 -3.45 14.95 -6.72
CA ARG A 70 -2.86 16.20 -7.21
C ARG A 70 -3.09 17.30 -6.17
N MET A 71 -2.01 17.97 -5.75
CA MET A 71 -2.09 19.13 -4.86
C MET A 71 -1.82 20.42 -5.65
N VAL A 72 -2.56 21.47 -5.30
CA VAL A 72 -2.33 22.83 -5.79
C VAL A 72 -2.03 23.74 -4.62
N VAL A 73 -1.01 24.57 -4.81
CA VAL A 73 -0.63 25.65 -3.92
C VAL A 73 -1.21 26.92 -4.54
N ARG A 74 -2.04 27.64 -3.78
CA ARG A 74 -2.59 28.95 -4.14
C ARG A 74 -1.97 30.01 -3.24
N ASP A 75 -1.60 31.14 -3.82
CA ASP A 75 -1.17 32.29 -3.04
C ASP A 75 -2.40 32.97 -2.43
N ASN A 76 -2.36 33.24 -1.13
CA ASN A 76 -3.42 33.97 -0.43
C ASN A 76 -3.26 35.48 -0.62
N GLU A 77 -4.28 36.25 -0.21
CA GLU A 77 -4.24 37.71 -0.34
C GLU A 77 -3.04 38.32 0.42
N PRO A 78 -2.43 39.40 -0.10
CA PRO A 78 -1.32 40.07 0.58
C PRO A 78 -1.72 40.52 1.98
N GLY A 79 -1.06 39.96 3.01
CA GLY A 79 -1.37 40.22 4.43
C GLY A 79 -2.16 39.12 5.14
N ALA A 80 -2.47 38.00 4.48
CA ALA A 80 -2.98 36.81 5.14
C ALA A 80 -1.98 36.22 6.15
N GLU A 81 -2.47 35.65 7.25
CA GLU A 81 -1.64 34.99 8.27
C GLU A 81 -0.83 33.82 7.68
N GLU A 82 -1.45 33.06 6.78
CA GLU A 82 -0.81 32.01 5.98
C GLU A 82 -0.71 32.49 4.53
N PRO A 83 0.48 32.78 3.99
CA PRO A 83 0.62 33.33 2.64
C PRO A 83 0.32 32.32 1.51
N HIS A 84 0.27 31.02 1.82
CA HIS A 84 0.02 29.96 0.83
C HIS A 84 -1.06 28.99 1.35
N ASP A 85 -2.08 28.72 0.55
CA ASP A 85 -3.08 27.67 0.80
C ASP A 85 -2.73 26.39 0.01
N ILE A 86 -2.71 25.25 0.70
CA ILE A 86 -2.45 23.94 0.11
C ILE A 86 -3.72 23.11 0.22
N SER A 87 -4.42 22.96 -0.91
CA SER A 87 -5.64 22.14 -1.01
C SER A 87 -5.50 21.04 -2.06
N ALA A 88 -6.28 19.97 -1.88
CA ALA A 88 -6.48 18.99 -2.92
C ALA A 88 -7.12 19.66 -4.15
N LEU A 89 -6.74 19.21 -5.34
CA LEU A 89 -7.48 19.57 -6.54
C LEU A 89 -8.79 18.79 -6.56
N ASP A 90 -9.88 19.45 -6.19
CA ASP A 90 -11.25 18.95 -6.38
C ASP A 90 -11.56 18.74 -7.88
#